data_AF-A0A5C5BYR6-F1
#
_entry.id   AF-A0A5C5BYR6-F1
#
_cell.length_a   1.000
_cell.length_b   1.000
_cell.length_c   1.000
_cell.angle_alpha   90.00
_cell.angle_beta   90.00
_cell.angle_gamma   90.00
#
_symmetry.space_group_name_H-M   'P 1'
#
loop_
_entity.id
_entity.type
_entity.pdbx_description
1 polymer ?
#
loop_
_entity_poly.entity_id
_entity_poly.type
_entity_poly.pdbx_seq_one_letter_code
_entity_poly.pdbx_strand_id
1 'polypeptide(L)'
;MTRKNKLMFAAAIMAAMLLVGSGVARCTLAHNGTTEDRIVLESAEKEGLDNSMPGIDAADGEAGSGIESLIGTSWVGVDDATRSLSIVKGAFVETKDGGTEVTYWTLDSEEPLSSGMTATVLASKSITDAASPVLVSVSSDGADTVLRSDALACAYRQVQVGDRSLHFTGVTSKLEEAMEVDAAKIEAAVSVRAAAVSPSATRAIWDAEAWIDYANNAATTTFTLDDGASTMISVTRSSDGTIEAL
;
A
#
# COMPACT_ATOMS: atom_id res chain seq x y z
N MET A 1 -6.69 55.42 44.90
CA MET A 1 -6.82 54.81 46.24
C MET A 1 -8.25 54.29 46.31
N THR A 2 -8.63 53.02 46.51
CA THR A 2 -8.17 51.88 47.33
C THR A 2 -8.86 50.61 46.77
N ARG A 3 -8.16 49.57 46.28
CA ARG A 3 -7.51 48.42 46.97
C ARG A 3 -8.45 47.44 47.71
N LYS A 4 -8.54 46.19 47.20
CA LYS A 4 -8.16 44.88 47.84
C LYS A 4 -8.98 43.71 47.23
N ASN A 5 -8.35 42.80 46.47
CA ASN A 5 -7.76 41.48 46.86
C ASN A 5 -8.84 40.46 47.28
N LYS A 6 -8.84 39.18 46.87
CA LYS A 6 -7.85 38.08 47.04
C LYS A 6 -8.36 36.91 46.13
N LEU A 7 -7.61 35.97 45.58
CA LEU A 7 -6.68 34.97 46.12
C LEU A 7 -6.11 34.24 44.87
N MET A 8 -4.82 34.26 44.56
CA MET A 8 -3.83 33.25 44.95
C MET A 8 -4.24 31.79 44.64
N PHE A 9 -3.65 31.20 43.60
CA PHE A 9 -3.00 29.89 43.70
C PHE A 9 -1.73 29.91 42.85
N ALA A 10 -0.62 29.81 43.57
CA ALA A 10 0.73 29.74 43.05
C ALA A 10 1.32 28.37 43.39
N ALA A 11 2.42 28.04 42.70
CA ALA A 11 3.46 27.07 43.07
C ALA A 11 3.10 25.59 42.85
N ALA A 12 3.99 24.70 42.43
CA ALA A 12 5.42 24.74 42.05
C ALA A 12 5.69 23.45 41.24
N ILE A 13 6.45 23.50 40.15
CA ILE A 13 7.87 23.06 40.06
C ILE A 13 8.22 21.86 40.94
N MET A 14 8.69 20.80 40.26
CA MET A 14 9.74 19.82 40.64
C MET A 14 9.27 18.37 40.49
N ALA A 15 9.67 17.75 39.38
CA ALA A 15 10.20 16.38 39.38
C ALA A 15 10.90 16.12 38.05
N ALA A 16 12.16 16.54 37.97
CA ALA A 16 13.12 15.89 37.08
C ALA A 16 13.43 14.49 37.65
N MET A 17 13.70 13.56 36.74
CA MET A 17 14.29 12.23 36.93
C MET A 17 13.36 11.13 37.45
N LEU A 18 13.11 10.14 36.60
CA LEU A 18 13.52 8.72 36.70
C LEU A 18 12.89 7.98 35.49
N LEU A 19 13.72 7.57 34.51
CA LEU A 19 14.07 6.17 34.17
C LEU A 19 12.90 5.40 33.51
N VAL A 20 13.05 4.79 32.33
CA VAL A 20 13.96 3.68 32.02
C VAL A 20 14.39 3.74 30.55
N GLY A 21 15.68 3.49 30.29
CA GLY A 21 16.23 3.43 28.94
C GLY A 21 15.72 2.22 28.16
N SER A 22 15.33 2.43 26.91
CA SER A 22 15.31 1.39 25.89
C SER A 22 16.50 1.63 24.98
N GLY A 23 17.57 0.89 25.21
CA GLY A 23 18.71 0.86 24.30
C GLY A 23 18.28 0.22 23.00
N VAL A 24 18.29 0.97 21.90
CA VAL A 24 18.42 0.35 20.58
C VAL A 24 19.83 -0.23 20.52
N ALA A 25 19.92 -1.56 20.55
CA ALA A 25 21.15 -2.23 20.21
C ALA A 25 21.45 -1.93 18.74
N ARG A 26 22.30 -0.93 18.49
CA ARG A 26 23.00 -0.78 17.21
C ARG A 26 23.95 -1.97 17.11
N CYS A 27 23.47 -3.08 16.58
CA CYS A 27 24.35 -4.17 16.18
C CYS A 27 25.05 -3.78 14.88
N THR A 28 26.07 -2.91 14.97
CA THR A 28 27.17 -2.99 14.01
C THR A 28 27.90 -4.29 14.33
N LEU A 29 27.71 -5.31 13.48
CA LEU A 29 28.36 -6.60 13.61
C LEU A 29 29.89 -6.42 13.44
N ALA A 30 30.58 -6.28 14.56
CA ALA A 30 32.04 -6.24 14.67
C ALA A 30 32.53 -7.47 15.45
N HIS A 31 33.55 -8.10 14.92
CA HIS A 31 34.11 -9.40 15.29
C HIS A 31 34.94 -9.36 16.60
N ASN A 32 34.62 -10.20 17.61
CA ASN A 32 35.53 -11.05 18.43
C ASN A 32 35.05 -11.35 19.88
N GLY A 33 35.13 -12.63 20.28
CA GLY A 33 35.65 -13.08 21.60
C GLY A 33 34.70 -13.34 22.80
N THR A 34 34.35 -14.62 22.99
CA THR A 34 34.39 -15.43 24.24
C THR A 34 33.74 -14.97 25.59
N THR A 35 32.90 -15.89 26.11
CA THR A 35 32.51 -16.22 27.52
C THR A 35 31.23 -15.65 28.14
N GLU A 36 30.34 -16.61 28.47
CA GLU A 36 29.39 -16.77 29.60
C GLU A 36 29.07 -15.56 30.48
N ASP A 37 27.80 -15.30 30.77
CA ASP A 37 27.07 -15.98 31.86
C ASP A 37 25.57 -15.56 31.91
N ARG A 38 24.82 -16.42 32.57
CA ARG A 38 23.37 -16.59 32.78
C ARG A 38 22.71 -15.54 33.72
N ILE A 39 21.37 -15.43 33.64
CA ILE A 39 20.31 -15.36 34.70
C ILE A 39 19.05 -14.71 34.03
N VAL A 40 17.92 -15.39 33.79
CA VAL A 40 16.89 -16.04 34.66
C VAL A 40 15.86 -15.05 35.28
N LEU A 41 14.62 -15.18 34.78
CA LEU A 41 13.27 -14.97 35.39
C LEU A 41 12.94 -13.56 35.98
N GLU A 42 11.71 -13.06 36.03
CA GLU A 42 10.41 -13.70 36.19
C GLU A 42 9.25 -12.74 35.86
N SER A 43 8.11 -13.37 35.56
CA SER A 43 6.74 -12.91 35.32
C SER A 43 6.16 -11.81 36.22
N ALA A 44 5.21 -11.03 35.66
CA ALA A 44 3.95 -10.71 36.33
C ALA A 44 2.89 -10.17 35.35
N GLU A 45 1.77 -10.88 35.33
CA GLU A 45 0.50 -10.65 34.64
C GLU A 45 -0.36 -9.64 35.41
N LYS A 46 -1.13 -8.77 34.71
CA LYS A 46 -2.61 -8.70 34.79
C LYS A 46 -3.25 -7.46 34.17
N GLU A 47 -4.39 -7.75 33.50
CA GLU A 47 -5.64 -6.98 33.36
C GLU A 47 -5.52 -5.55 32.79
N GLY A 48 -6.16 -5.17 31.69
CA GLY A 48 -7.46 -5.58 31.16
C GLY A 48 -8.20 -4.27 30.86
N LEU A 49 -8.31 -3.88 29.59
CA LEU A 49 -9.22 -2.83 29.17
C LEU A 49 -9.84 -3.21 27.82
N ASP A 50 -11.12 -3.54 27.91
CA ASP A 50 -12.12 -3.52 26.86
C ASP A 50 -12.05 -2.19 26.11
N ASN A 51 -11.87 -2.29 24.79
CA ASN A 51 -12.13 -1.20 23.87
C ASN A 51 -12.78 -1.77 22.62
N SER A 52 -14.06 -2.09 22.76
CA SER A 52 -14.98 -2.30 21.65
C SER A 52 -15.08 -1.01 20.82
N MET A 53 -14.64 -1.08 19.56
CA MET A 53 -14.95 -0.09 18.52
C MET A 53 -15.34 -0.84 17.23
N PRO A 54 -16.31 -0.33 16.45
CA PRO A 54 -17.23 -1.14 15.68
C PRO A 54 -16.62 -1.70 14.40
N GLY A 55 -17.12 -2.87 14.03
CA GLY A 55 -16.78 -3.58 12.81
C GLY A 55 -16.93 -2.68 11.59
N ILE A 56 -15.83 -2.55 10.87
CA ILE A 56 -15.86 -2.14 9.47
C ILE A 56 -16.30 -3.40 8.74
N ASP A 57 -17.48 -3.36 8.14
CA ASP A 57 -18.00 -4.45 7.31
C ASP A 57 -16.92 -4.86 6.31
N ALA A 58 -16.35 -6.04 6.52
CA ALA A 58 -15.71 -6.79 5.46
C ALA A 58 -16.85 -7.15 4.50
N ALA A 59 -17.10 -6.27 3.53
CA ALA A 59 -17.95 -6.56 2.40
C ALA A 59 -17.35 -7.78 1.69
N ASP A 60 -18.10 -8.87 1.78
CA ASP A 60 -17.91 -10.12 1.08
C ASP A 60 -17.51 -9.84 -0.37
N GLY A 61 -16.31 -10.28 -0.74
CA GLY A 61 -15.69 -10.02 -2.03
C GLY A 61 -16.32 -10.85 -3.13
N GLU A 62 -17.54 -10.50 -3.53
CA GLU A 62 -18.04 -10.84 -4.85
C GLU A 62 -17.26 -9.96 -5.84
N ALA A 63 -16.37 -10.57 -6.63
CA ALA A 63 -15.64 -9.85 -7.66
C ALA A 63 -16.66 -9.23 -8.63
N GLY A 64 -16.97 -7.95 -8.44
CA GLY A 64 -18.06 -7.29 -9.15
C GLY A 64 -17.86 -7.36 -10.65
N SER A 65 -18.91 -7.72 -11.39
CA SER A 65 -18.96 -7.53 -12.84
C SER A 65 -19.56 -6.15 -13.09
N GLY A 66 -18.74 -5.11 -13.28
CA GLY A 66 -19.23 -3.74 -13.46
C GLY A 66 -18.11 -2.72 -13.52
N ILE A 67 -18.43 -1.44 -13.70
CA ILE A 67 -17.39 -0.40 -13.81
C ILE A 67 -16.57 -0.23 -12.52
N GLU A 68 -17.18 -0.51 -11.37
CA GLU A 68 -16.51 -0.40 -10.07
C GLU A 68 -15.42 -1.47 -9.87
N SER A 69 -15.47 -2.61 -10.57
CA SER A 69 -14.40 -3.60 -10.47
C SER A 69 -13.10 -3.21 -11.18
N LEU A 70 -13.16 -2.13 -11.96
CA LEU A 70 -11.97 -1.53 -12.57
C LEU A 70 -11.25 -0.59 -11.60
N ILE A 71 -11.82 -0.29 -10.43
CA ILE A 71 -11.18 0.56 -9.43
C ILE A 71 -9.88 -0.10 -8.96
N GLY A 72 -8.80 0.68 -8.90
CA GLY A 72 -7.47 0.20 -8.52
C GLY A 72 -6.70 -0.49 -9.66
N THR A 73 -7.30 -0.64 -10.84
CA THR A 73 -6.59 -1.16 -12.03
C THR A 73 -5.84 -0.03 -12.74
N SER A 74 -4.76 -0.40 -13.45
CA SER A 74 -3.90 0.54 -14.18
C SER A 74 -3.96 0.32 -15.67
N TRP A 75 -3.85 1.39 -16.43
CA TRP A 75 -4.08 1.39 -17.87
C TRP A 75 -3.07 2.27 -18.61
N VAL A 76 -2.79 1.92 -19.86
CA VAL A 76 -1.88 2.63 -20.76
C VAL A 76 -2.61 3.03 -22.04
N GLY A 77 -2.34 4.23 -22.56
CA GLY A 77 -2.96 4.73 -23.79
C GLY A 77 -2.66 3.81 -24.97
N VAL A 78 -3.70 3.43 -25.72
CA VAL A 78 -3.57 2.55 -26.90
C VAL A 78 -2.76 3.23 -28.01
N ASP A 79 -2.99 4.52 -28.21
CA ASP A 79 -2.34 5.31 -29.26
C ASP A 79 -1.09 6.06 -28.75
N ASP A 80 -0.92 6.16 -27.43
CA ASP A 80 0.18 6.88 -26.78
C ASP A 80 0.52 6.22 -25.44
N ALA A 81 1.56 5.40 -25.44
CA ALA A 81 1.98 4.65 -24.26
C ALA A 81 2.60 5.51 -23.14
N THR A 82 2.87 6.79 -23.41
CA THR A 82 3.32 7.74 -22.37
C THR A 82 2.18 8.27 -21.53
N ARG A 83 0.93 8.02 -21.95
CA ARG A 83 -0.28 8.38 -21.23
C ARG A 83 -0.74 7.20 -20.38
N SER A 84 -1.03 7.45 -19.12
CA SER A 84 -1.61 6.47 -18.21
C SER A 84 -3.02 6.87 -17.78
N LEU A 85 -3.79 5.88 -17.34
CA LEU A 85 -5.08 6.06 -16.69
C LEU A 85 -5.11 5.19 -15.43
N SER A 86 -5.51 5.80 -14.32
CA SER A 86 -5.89 5.12 -13.08
C SER A 86 -7.36 5.36 -12.81
N ILE A 87 -8.06 4.32 -12.37
CA ILE A 87 -9.47 4.40 -12.03
C ILE A 87 -9.60 4.32 -10.52
N VAL A 88 -10.14 5.38 -9.92
CA VAL A 88 -10.45 5.44 -8.49
C VAL A 88 -11.95 5.57 -8.32
N LYS A 89 -12.44 5.38 -7.09
CA LYS A 89 -13.87 5.53 -6.82
C LYS A 89 -14.34 6.94 -7.18
N GLY A 90 -15.20 7.02 -8.18
CA GLY A 90 -15.80 8.26 -8.66
C GLY A 90 -14.87 9.18 -9.46
N ALA A 91 -13.70 8.71 -9.91
CA ALA A 91 -12.89 9.48 -10.85
C ALA A 91 -12.03 8.63 -11.80
N PHE A 92 -11.87 9.13 -13.02
CA PHE A 92 -10.81 8.74 -13.94
C PHE A 92 -9.66 9.73 -13.81
N VAL A 93 -8.44 9.23 -13.67
CA VAL A 93 -7.24 10.04 -13.49
C VAL A 93 -6.29 9.74 -14.64
N GLU A 94 -6.22 10.65 -15.61
CA GLU A 94 -5.32 10.56 -16.74
C GLU A 94 -4.03 11.32 -16.42
N THR A 95 -2.88 10.73 -16.71
CA THR A 95 -1.58 11.39 -16.51
C THR A 95 -0.77 11.36 -17.80
N LYS A 96 -0.11 12.47 -18.11
CA LYS A 96 0.81 12.61 -19.23
C LYS A 96 1.83 13.70 -18.93
N ASP A 97 3.11 13.43 -19.20
CA ASP A 97 4.21 14.41 -19.07
C ASP A 97 4.24 15.14 -17.71
N GLY A 98 3.88 14.43 -16.63
CA GLY A 98 3.78 15.00 -15.27
C GLY A 98 2.54 15.85 -15.00
N GLY A 99 1.68 16.07 -15.99
CA GLY A 99 0.36 16.66 -15.84
C GLY A 99 -0.71 15.62 -15.52
N THR A 100 -1.70 16.01 -14.72
CA THR A 100 -2.82 15.15 -14.31
C THR A 100 -4.14 15.80 -14.70
N GLU A 101 -5.02 15.02 -15.31
CA GLU A 101 -6.38 15.40 -15.64
C GLU A 101 -7.36 14.47 -14.92
N VAL A 102 -8.31 15.05 -14.19
CA VAL A 102 -9.29 14.31 -13.39
C VAL A 102 -10.68 14.49 -13.99
N THR A 103 -11.35 13.37 -14.24
CA THR A 103 -12.75 13.33 -14.64
C THR A 103 -13.55 12.66 -13.53
N TYR A 104 -14.33 13.45 -12.79
CA TYR A 104 -15.24 12.93 -11.78
C TYR A 104 -16.41 12.23 -12.44
N TRP A 105 -16.89 11.14 -11.84
CA TRP A 105 -18.02 10.40 -12.37
C TRP A 105 -18.89 9.77 -11.27
N THR A 106 -20.17 9.59 -11.58
CA THR A 106 -21.08 8.70 -10.83
C THR A 106 -21.73 7.73 -11.80
N LEU A 107 -21.89 6.47 -11.40
CA LEU A 107 -22.57 5.46 -12.21
C LEU A 107 -24.06 5.81 -12.33
N ASP A 108 -24.58 5.83 -13.56
CA ASP A 108 -26.01 6.00 -13.86
C ASP A 108 -26.64 4.65 -14.22
N SER A 109 -26.04 3.92 -15.17
CA SER A 109 -26.49 2.60 -15.59
C SER A 109 -25.33 1.77 -16.12
N GLU A 110 -25.46 0.44 -16.08
CA GLU A 110 -24.51 -0.48 -16.70
C GLU A 110 -25.20 -1.71 -17.30
N GLU A 111 -24.61 -2.21 -18.38
CA GLU A 111 -25.08 -3.34 -19.15
C GLU A 111 -23.89 -4.29 -19.40
N PRO A 112 -23.91 -5.51 -18.83
CA PRO A 112 -22.88 -6.51 -19.11
C PRO A 112 -23.04 -7.05 -20.54
N LEU A 113 -21.91 -7.33 -21.19
CA LEU A 113 -21.84 -7.90 -22.53
C LEU A 113 -21.15 -9.26 -22.48
N SER A 114 -21.26 -10.04 -23.55
CA SER A 114 -20.60 -11.36 -23.64
C SER A 114 -19.07 -11.28 -23.56
N SER A 115 -18.48 -10.13 -23.89
CA SER A 115 -17.04 -9.88 -23.91
C SER A 115 -16.70 -8.49 -23.37
N GLY A 116 -17.22 -8.17 -22.18
CA GLY A 116 -16.98 -6.89 -21.50
C GLY A 116 -18.25 -6.26 -20.92
N MET A 117 -18.35 -4.93 -20.93
CA MET A 117 -19.53 -4.19 -20.48
C MET A 117 -19.63 -2.81 -21.15
N THR A 118 -20.80 -2.20 -21.04
CA THR A 118 -20.99 -0.77 -21.24
C THR A 118 -21.61 -0.15 -19.99
N ALA A 119 -21.17 1.05 -19.63
CA ALA A 119 -21.72 1.83 -18.53
C ALA A 119 -21.98 3.25 -18.98
N THR A 120 -23.10 3.83 -18.55
CA THR A 120 -23.33 5.27 -18.61
C THR A 120 -22.94 5.86 -17.26
N VAL A 121 -22.07 6.86 -17.29
CA VAL A 121 -21.67 7.62 -16.10
C VAL A 121 -22.03 9.08 -16.29
N LEU A 122 -22.40 9.77 -15.21
CA LEU A 122 -22.49 11.22 -15.22
C LEU A 122 -21.10 11.78 -14.92
N ALA A 123 -20.43 12.34 -15.92
CA ALA A 123 -19.04 12.79 -15.84
C ALA A 123 -18.90 14.32 -15.82
N SER A 124 -17.88 14.83 -15.12
CA SER A 124 -17.50 16.25 -15.12
C SER A 124 -16.00 16.42 -14.88
N LYS A 125 -15.39 17.43 -15.50
CA LYS A 125 -13.99 17.85 -15.21
C LYS A 125 -13.90 18.80 -14.00
N SER A 126 -15.04 19.16 -13.41
CA SER A 126 -15.17 20.06 -12.26
C SER A 126 -16.14 19.50 -11.24
N ILE A 127 -15.82 19.63 -9.95
CA ILE A 127 -16.71 19.19 -8.86
C ILE A 127 -17.95 20.09 -8.69
N THR A 128 -17.93 21.30 -9.26
CA THR A 128 -19.02 22.29 -9.12
C THR A 128 -19.93 22.35 -10.33
N ASP A 129 -19.48 21.85 -11.48
CA ASP A 129 -20.22 21.94 -12.72
C ASP A 129 -21.19 20.77 -12.84
N ALA A 130 -22.28 20.97 -13.58
CA ALA A 130 -23.24 19.91 -13.84
C ALA A 130 -22.58 18.78 -14.63
N ALA A 131 -22.68 17.56 -14.10
CA ALA A 131 -22.21 16.36 -14.79
C ALA A 131 -23.11 16.02 -15.98
N SER A 132 -22.52 15.50 -17.05
CA SER A 132 -23.21 15.08 -18.27
C SER A 132 -23.07 13.58 -18.47
N PRO A 133 -24.10 12.90 -19.01
CA PRO A 133 -24.02 11.47 -19.28
C PRO A 133 -22.99 11.18 -20.38
N VAL A 134 -22.16 10.18 -20.12
CA VAL A 134 -21.03 9.74 -20.94
C VAL A 134 -21.05 8.23 -20.99
N LEU A 135 -20.80 7.68 -22.18
CA LEU A 135 -20.67 6.24 -22.37
C LEU A 135 -19.23 5.80 -22.09
N VAL A 136 -19.09 4.77 -21.27
CA VAL A 136 -17.87 4.01 -21.03
C VAL A 136 -18.10 2.61 -21.60
N SER A 137 -17.22 2.18 -22.48
CA SER A 137 -17.24 0.84 -23.06
C SER A 137 -15.96 0.10 -22.69
N VAL A 138 -16.12 -1.11 -22.18
CA VAL A 138 -15.01 -1.99 -21.84
C VAL A 138 -15.18 -3.26 -22.63
N SER A 139 -14.19 -3.57 -23.46
CA SER A 139 -14.14 -4.81 -24.23
C SER A 139 -13.02 -5.68 -23.70
N SER A 140 -13.29 -6.96 -23.51
CA SER A 140 -12.29 -7.96 -23.10
C SER A 140 -12.20 -9.06 -24.15
N ASP A 141 -11.01 -9.26 -24.70
CA ASP A 141 -10.68 -10.37 -25.59
C ASP A 141 -9.53 -11.18 -24.99
N GLY A 142 -9.86 -12.32 -24.36
CA GLY A 142 -8.91 -13.09 -23.58
C GLY A 142 -8.33 -12.28 -22.42
N ALA A 143 -7.01 -12.08 -22.43
CA ALA A 143 -6.31 -11.24 -21.47
C ALA A 143 -6.16 -9.79 -21.95
N ASP A 144 -6.81 -9.36 -23.02
CA ASP A 144 -6.72 -7.99 -23.51
C ASP A 144 -8.00 -7.21 -23.18
N THR A 145 -7.92 -6.35 -22.16
CA THR A 145 -9.04 -5.47 -21.79
C THR A 145 -8.76 -4.05 -22.25
N VAL A 146 -9.72 -3.44 -22.95
CA VAL A 146 -9.62 -2.07 -23.46
C VAL A 146 -10.84 -1.27 -23.05
N LEU A 147 -10.59 -0.12 -22.43
CA LEU A 147 -11.58 0.88 -22.03
C LEU A 147 -11.61 2.04 -23.04
N ARG A 148 -12.81 2.48 -23.41
CA ARG A 148 -13.05 3.64 -24.28
C ARG A 148 -14.18 4.49 -23.73
N SER A 149 -13.97 5.80 -23.74
CA SER A 149 -14.97 6.80 -23.40
C SER A 149 -14.60 8.12 -24.08
N ASP A 150 -15.60 8.91 -24.45
CA ASP A 150 -15.41 10.26 -25.00
C ASP A 150 -14.96 11.29 -23.94
N ALA A 151 -15.13 10.99 -22.66
CA ALA A 151 -14.60 11.82 -21.57
C ALA A 151 -13.09 11.64 -21.34
N LEU A 152 -12.46 10.67 -22.02
CA LEU A 152 -11.04 10.35 -21.94
C LEU A 152 -10.30 10.80 -23.19
N ALA A 153 -9.00 11.07 -23.07
CA ALA A 153 -8.17 11.57 -24.15
C ALA A 153 -7.94 10.53 -25.27
N CYS A 154 -7.95 9.24 -24.95
CA CYS A 154 -7.83 8.14 -25.92
C CYS A 154 -8.44 6.85 -25.37
N ALA A 155 -8.36 5.78 -26.17
CA ALA A 155 -8.60 4.43 -25.67
C ALA A 155 -7.46 4.00 -24.73
N TYR A 156 -7.79 3.17 -23.74
CA TYR A 156 -6.84 2.70 -22.74
C TYR A 156 -6.86 1.19 -22.66
N ARG A 157 -5.68 0.58 -22.74
CA ARG A 157 -5.50 -0.86 -22.54
C ARG A 157 -5.15 -1.11 -21.09
N GLN A 158 -5.84 -2.05 -20.46
CA GLN A 158 -5.53 -2.46 -19.09
C GLN A 158 -4.13 -3.06 -19.09
N VAL A 159 -3.28 -2.52 -18.22
CA VAL A 159 -1.99 -3.13 -17.92
C VAL A 159 -2.30 -4.47 -17.28
N GLN A 160 -2.01 -5.54 -18.00
CA GLN A 160 -2.25 -6.88 -17.49
C GLN A 160 -1.35 -7.12 -16.30
N VAL A 161 -1.95 -7.55 -15.20
CA VAL A 161 -1.25 -8.15 -14.08
C VAL A 161 -0.90 -9.58 -14.51
N GLY A 162 -0.01 -9.73 -15.48
CA GLY A 162 0.38 -11.00 -16.07
C GLY A 162 1.88 -11.06 -16.30
N ASP A 163 2.53 -12.03 -15.64
CA ASP A 163 3.95 -12.43 -15.73
C ASP A 163 4.94 -11.31 -16.11
N ARG A 164 4.80 -10.15 -15.47
CA ARG A 164 5.86 -9.16 -15.48
C ARG A 164 6.96 -9.72 -14.60
N SER A 165 8.11 -10.03 -15.20
CA SER A 165 9.31 -10.34 -14.44
C SER A 165 9.76 -9.05 -13.74
N LEU A 166 9.41 -8.92 -12.46
CA LEU A 166 10.03 -7.94 -11.57
C LEU A 166 11.45 -8.44 -11.29
N HIS A 167 12.46 -7.66 -11.70
CA HIS A 167 13.84 -8.03 -11.40
C HIS A 167 14.17 -7.72 -9.96
N PHE A 168 14.75 -8.68 -9.24
CA PHE A 168 15.24 -8.47 -7.88
C PHE A 168 16.73 -8.17 -7.90
N THR A 169 17.14 -7.17 -7.13
CA THR A 169 18.55 -6.81 -6.97
C THR A 169 18.88 -6.61 -5.50
N GLY A 170 20.14 -6.85 -5.14
CA GLY A 170 20.59 -6.80 -3.74
C GLY A 170 20.26 -8.06 -2.93
N VAL A 171 19.30 -8.90 -3.36
CA VAL A 171 18.94 -10.16 -2.71
C VAL A 171 20.15 -11.09 -2.61
N THR A 172 20.44 -11.55 -1.39
CA THR A 172 21.50 -12.52 -1.08
C THR A 172 20.95 -13.57 -0.11
N SER A 173 21.72 -14.61 0.19
CA SER A 173 21.36 -15.65 1.17
C SER A 173 21.05 -15.10 2.58
N LYS A 174 21.48 -13.86 2.89
CA LYS A 174 21.17 -13.19 4.17
C LYS A 174 19.69 -12.85 4.33
N LEU A 175 18.97 -12.63 3.23
CA LEU A 175 17.53 -12.37 3.27
C LEU A 175 16.81 -13.61 3.81
N GLU A 176 17.14 -14.79 3.28
CA GLU A 176 16.53 -16.06 3.68
C GLU A 176 16.89 -16.43 5.12
N GLU A 177 18.15 -16.17 5.52
CA GLU A 177 18.61 -16.37 6.89
C GLU A 177 17.85 -15.47 7.88
N ALA A 178 17.68 -14.19 7.56
CA ALA A 178 17.02 -13.24 8.46
C ALA A 178 15.49 -13.41 8.53
N MET A 179 14.87 -13.78 7.41
CA MET A 179 13.41 -13.93 7.32
C MET A 179 12.94 -15.37 7.60
N GLU A 180 13.88 -16.32 7.69
CA GLU A 180 13.64 -17.76 7.85
C GLU A 180 12.62 -18.32 6.84
N VAL A 181 12.68 -17.82 5.60
CA VAL A 181 11.80 -18.21 4.51
C VAL A 181 12.57 -18.14 3.20
N ASP A 182 12.18 -19.01 2.26
CA ASP A 182 12.73 -19.04 0.90
C ASP A 182 12.55 -17.68 0.20
N ALA A 183 13.61 -17.17 -0.42
CA ALA A 183 13.60 -15.87 -1.08
C ALA A 183 12.54 -15.82 -2.18
N ALA A 184 12.26 -16.92 -2.89
CA ALA A 184 11.25 -16.93 -3.95
C ALA A 184 9.84 -16.67 -3.40
N LYS A 185 9.53 -17.05 -2.15
CA LYS A 185 8.25 -16.69 -1.51
C LYS A 185 8.16 -15.20 -1.20
N ILE A 186 9.26 -14.59 -0.76
CA ILE A 186 9.35 -13.14 -0.52
C ILE A 186 9.20 -12.40 -1.85
N GLU A 187 9.96 -12.80 -2.87
CA GLU A 187 9.95 -12.22 -4.21
C GLU A 187 8.55 -12.33 -4.85
N ALA A 188 7.86 -13.45 -4.67
CA ALA A 188 6.48 -13.61 -5.13
C ALA A 188 5.53 -12.62 -4.44
N ALA A 189 5.62 -12.46 -3.12
CA ALA A 189 4.78 -11.51 -2.38
C ALA A 189 5.06 -10.06 -2.81
N VAL A 190 6.34 -9.68 -2.96
CA VAL A 190 6.74 -8.35 -3.46
C VAL A 190 6.25 -8.13 -4.88
N SER A 191 6.34 -9.13 -5.75
CA SER A 191 5.87 -9.02 -7.15
C SER A 191 4.37 -8.75 -7.23
N VAL A 192 3.57 -9.46 -6.42
CA VAL A 192 2.12 -9.22 -6.33
C VAL A 192 1.85 -7.80 -5.84
N ARG A 193 2.53 -7.35 -4.77
CA ARG A 193 2.33 -6.00 -4.24
C ARG A 193 2.76 -4.91 -5.22
N ALA A 194 3.93 -5.06 -5.85
CA ALA A 194 4.46 -4.12 -6.82
C ALA A 194 3.53 -3.92 -8.01
N ALA A 195 2.93 -4.99 -8.52
CA ALA A 195 1.95 -4.89 -9.61
C ALA A 195 0.72 -4.04 -9.24
N ALA A 196 0.30 -4.05 -7.97
CA ALA A 196 -0.84 -3.27 -7.49
C ALA A 196 -0.50 -1.79 -7.25
N VAL A 197 0.67 -1.50 -6.67
CA VAL A 197 0.99 -0.13 -6.20
C VAL A 197 1.91 0.65 -7.13
N SER A 198 2.70 -0.02 -7.96
CA SER A 198 3.57 0.61 -8.95
C SER A 198 3.66 -0.22 -10.23
N PRO A 199 2.59 -0.21 -11.04
CA PRO A 199 2.51 -1.02 -12.26
C PRO A 199 3.47 -0.59 -13.38
N SER A 200 4.31 0.43 -13.18
CA SER A 200 5.38 0.81 -14.11
C SER A 200 6.78 0.36 -13.64
N ALA A 201 6.96 -0.11 -12.39
CA ALA A 201 8.25 -0.54 -11.84
C ALA A 201 8.77 -1.84 -12.49
N THR A 202 10.03 -1.84 -12.94
CA THR A 202 10.72 -3.00 -13.54
C THR A 202 11.63 -3.75 -12.57
N ARG A 203 11.97 -3.15 -11.42
CA ARG A 203 12.94 -3.69 -10.47
C ARG A 203 12.55 -3.39 -9.03
N ALA A 204 12.75 -4.38 -8.16
CA ALA A 204 12.75 -4.24 -6.71
C ALA A 204 14.17 -4.39 -6.17
N ILE A 205 14.58 -3.46 -5.32
CA ILE A 205 15.92 -3.42 -4.72
C ILE A 205 15.75 -3.73 -3.24
N TRP A 206 16.34 -4.83 -2.77
CA TRP A 206 16.36 -5.13 -1.34
C TRP A 206 17.31 -4.18 -0.62
N ASP A 207 16.86 -3.56 0.48
CA ASP A 207 17.65 -2.59 1.23
C ASP A 207 18.76 -3.23 2.09
N ALA A 208 18.88 -4.55 2.06
CA ALA A 208 19.84 -5.36 2.82
C ALA A 208 19.67 -5.30 4.36
N GLU A 209 18.50 -4.86 4.82
CA GLU A 209 18.14 -4.75 6.24
C GLU A 209 16.90 -5.60 6.55
N ALA A 210 16.88 -6.22 7.73
CA ALA A 210 15.71 -6.92 8.27
C ALA A 210 15.61 -6.67 9.79
N TRP A 211 14.38 -6.50 10.27
CA TRP A 211 14.04 -6.32 11.68
C TRP A 211 13.44 -7.60 12.22
N ILE A 212 14.08 -8.20 13.23
CA ILE A 212 13.66 -9.46 13.82
C ILE A 212 12.97 -9.17 15.17
N ASP A 213 11.72 -9.58 15.28
CA ASP A 213 10.96 -9.61 16.51
C ASP A 213 10.98 -11.03 17.09
N TYR A 214 11.92 -11.25 18.01
CA TYR A 214 12.05 -12.53 18.71
C TYR A 214 10.87 -12.86 19.63
N ALA A 215 10.14 -11.85 20.13
CA ALA A 215 9.03 -12.08 21.05
C ALA A 215 7.82 -12.65 20.28
N ASN A 216 7.59 -12.15 19.08
CA ASN A 216 6.48 -12.57 18.23
C ASN A 216 6.90 -13.57 17.13
N ASN A 217 8.16 -14.02 17.10
CA ASN A 217 8.73 -14.86 16.05
C ASN A 217 8.42 -14.32 14.64
N ALA A 218 8.60 -13.01 14.45
CA ALA A 218 8.29 -12.32 13.21
C ALA A 218 9.53 -11.59 12.68
N ALA A 219 9.56 -11.36 11.37
CA ALA A 219 10.62 -10.60 10.74
C ALA A 219 10.04 -9.67 9.68
N THR A 220 10.60 -8.47 9.54
CA THR A 220 10.18 -7.49 8.54
C THR A 220 11.39 -7.02 7.74
N THR A 221 11.20 -6.77 6.45
CA THR A 221 12.23 -6.22 5.56
C THR A 221 11.59 -5.32 4.50
N THR A 222 12.39 -4.56 3.76
CA THR A 222 11.90 -3.60 2.77
C THR A 222 12.56 -3.76 1.40
N PHE A 223 11.78 -3.47 0.37
CA PHE A 223 12.23 -3.36 -1.01
C PHE A 223 11.85 -1.99 -1.57
N THR A 224 12.78 -1.34 -2.26
CA THR A 224 12.53 -0.10 -2.99
C THR A 224 12.32 -0.39 -4.48
N LEU A 225 11.19 0.07 -5.03
CA LEU A 225 10.87 -0.05 -6.45
C LEU A 225 11.55 1.04 -7.28
N ASP A 226 11.90 0.71 -8.52
CA ASP A 226 12.55 1.61 -9.47
C ASP A 226 11.56 2.51 -10.25
N ASP A 227 10.55 3.03 -9.55
CA ASP A 227 9.63 4.00 -10.11
C ASP A 227 10.05 5.45 -9.78
N GLY A 228 9.35 6.43 -10.35
CA GLY A 228 9.63 7.84 -10.11
C GLY A 228 9.40 8.29 -8.65
N ALA A 229 8.65 7.50 -7.87
CA ALA A 229 8.32 7.78 -6.48
C ALA A 229 9.27 7.10 -5.48
N SER A 230 10.10 6.16 -5.94
CA SER A 230 10.86 5.23 -5.09
C SER A 230 9.95 4.52 -4.08
N THR A 231 8.83 3.97 -4.57
CA THR A 231 7.84 3.27 -3.74
C THR A 231 8.50 2.16 -2.93
N MET A 232 8.28 2.15 -1.62
CA MET A 232 8.78 1.09 -0.73
C MET A 232 7.69 0.04 -0.49
N ILE A 233 8.08 -1.23 -0.54
CA ILE A 233 7.26 -2.37 -0.12
C ILE A 233 7.86 -2.96 1.16
N SER A 234 7.06 -3.02 2.21
CA SER A 234 7.39 -3.71 3.46
C SER A 234 6.90 -5.14 3.39
N VAL A 235 7.79 -6.10 3.64
CA VAL A 235 7.46 -7.53 3.70
C VAL A 235 7.59 -8.02 5.12
N THR A 236 6.54 -8.62 5.66
CA THR A 236 6.52 -9.20 6.99
C THR A 236 6.28 -10.70 6.92
N ARG A 237 7.11 -11.45 7.65
CA ARG A 237 6.94 -12.87 7.94
C ARG A 237 6.39 -13.03 9.35
N SER A 238 5.22 -13.63 9.47
CA SER A 238 4.55 -13.93 10.73
C SER A 238 5.09 -15.21 11.37
N SER A 239 4.71 -15.48 12.63
CA SER A 239 5.17 -16.64 13.40
C SER A 239 4.82 -18.00 12.79
N ASP A 240 3.76 -18.05 12.00
CA ASP A 240 3.28 -19.21 11.24
C ASP A 240 3.99 -19.38 9.88
N GLY A 241 4.91 -18.49 9.53
CA GLY A 241 5.61 -18.46 8.25
C GLY A 241 4.81 -17.82 7.11
N THR A 242 3.64 -17.23 7.39
CA THR A 242 2.88 -16.46 6.41
C THR A 242 3.64 -15.20 6.04
N ILE A 243 3.65 -14.87 4.74
CA ILE A 243 4.30 -13.69 4.18
C ILE A 243 3.24 -12.70 3.70
N GLU A 244 3.35 -11.45 4.14
CA GLU A 244 2.53 -10.33 3.71
C GLU A 244 3.42 -9.21 3.17
N ALA A 245 3.02 -8.59 2.06
CA ALA A 245 3.71 -7.46 1.45
C ALA A 245 2.76 -6.25 1.34
N LEU A 246 3.18 -5.12 1.89
CA LEU A 246 2.42 -3.86 2.00
C LEU A 246 3.20 -2.69 1.41
#